data_AF-A0A2C9KLQ2-F1
#
_entry.id   AF-A0A2C9KLQ2-F1
#
_cell.length_a   1.000
_cell.length_b   1.000
_cell.length_c   1.000
_cell.angle_alpha   90.00
_cell.angle_beta   90.00
_cell.angle_gamma   90.00
#
_symmetry.space_group_name_H-M   'P 1'
#
loop_
_entity.id
_entity.type
_entity.pdbx_description
1 polymer ?
#
loop_
_entity_poly.entity_id
_entity_poly.type
_entity_poly.pdbx_seq_one_letter_code
_entity_poly.pdbx_strand_id
1 'polypeptide(L)'
;DAVRLRLDLIIDRVLSILKDRYILVAVGTDFSNVLLKLVLQVRQYWLELQPGQWKQLLFLYLKIYFEQLLDPVIVSRILQELISGSILQGRLYPRKLFSFFNKVFESIRELNSSVIESMLISLNLFCLHVAPSCRVQLCHFGESLRNSFIYLWSHSNHEKIREELILFLHLLLRAHHPCGVSDQTEGAYAYNWEHWKVCFIICRSLWFETAEVVNCSLNFHLIGPI
;
A
#
# COMPACT_ATOMS: atom_id res chain seq x y z
N ASP A 1 -29.42 -18.50 -13.47
CA ASP A 1 -29.07 -17.33 -14.28
C ASP A 1 -28.66 -16.16 -13.40
N ALA A 2 -27.35 -15.95 -13.25
CA ALA A 2 -26.83 -14.84 -12.48
C ALA A 2 -27.05 -13.54 -13.27
N VAL A 3 -27.71 -12.55 -12.66
CA VAL A 3 -27.85 -11.21 -13.22
C VAL A 3 -26.44 -10.65 -13.48
N ARG A 4 -26.01 -10.62 -14.74
CA ARG A 4 -24.74 -10.03 -15.13
C ARG A 4 -24.84 -8.53 -14.90
N LEU A 5 -24.16 -8.05 -13.87
CA LEU A 5 -24.07 -6.62 -13.57
C LEU A 5 -23.61 -5.88 -14.84
N ARG A 6 -24.31 -4.82 -15.21
CA ARG A 6 -23.88 -3.86 -16.24
C ARG A 6 -22.74 -3.03 -15.68
N LEU A 7 -21.56 -3.65 -15.62
CA LEU A 7 -20.35 -3.09 -15.03
C LEU A 7 -19.99 -1.75 -15.68
N ASP A 8 -20.17 -1.64 -16.99
CA ASP A 8 -20.06 -0.40 -17.76
C ASP A 8 -20.85 0.75 -17.14
N LEU A 9 -22.16 0.54 -16.93
CA LEU A 9 -23.06 1.56 -16.38
C LEU A 9 -22.71 1.92 -14.94
N ILE A 10 -22.34 0.93 -14.12
CA ILE A 10 -21.96 1.15 -12.72
C ILE A 10 -20.71 2.02 -12.65
N ILE A 11 -19.69 1.68 -13.43
CA ILE A 11 -18.41 2.39 -13.42
C ILE A 11 -18.55 3.80 -13.98
N ASP A 12 -19.29 3.97 -15.07
CA ASP A 12 -19.52 5.30 -15.63
C ASP A 12 -20.30 6.18 -14.65
N ARG A 13 -21.30 5.60 -13.95
CA ARG A 13 -22.03 6.32 -12.90
C ARG A 13 -21.12 6.70 -11.73
N VAL A 14 -20.35 5.76 -11.22
CA VAL A 14 -19.37 6.01 -10.14
C VAL A 14 -18.41 7.12 -10.56
N LEU A 15 -17.79 7.01 -11.74
CA LEU A 15 -16.87 8.03 -12.26
C LEU A 15 -17.52 9.40 -12.42
N SER A 16 -18.78 9.46 -12.84
CA SER A 16 -19.52 10.74 -12.92
C SER A 16 -19.69 11.39 -11.55
N ILE A 17 -20.00 10.59 -10.51
CA ILE A 17 -20.16 11.05 -9.13
C ILE A 17 -18.82 11.51 -8.55
N LEU A 18 -17.76 10.72 -8.73
CA LEU A 18 -16.43 11.06 -8.20
C LEU A 18 -15.83 12.33 -8.80
N LYS A 19 -16.29 12.75 -10.00
CA LYS A 19 -15.83 13.97 -10.68
C LYS A 19 -16.58 15.22 -10.24
N ASP A 20 -17.81 15.08 -9.72
CA ASP A 20 -18.61 16.18 -9.23
C ASP A 20 -18.50 16.26 -7.69
N ARG A 21 -17.85 17.31 -7.18
CA ARG A 21 -17.63 17.48 -5.75
C ARG A 21 -18.91 17.56 -4.94
N TYR A 22 -19.95 18.21 -5.46
CA TYR A 22 -21.21 18.38 -4.75
C TYR A 22 -21.94 17.04 -4.64
N ILE A 23 -22.01 16.29 -5.74
CA ILE A 23 -22.65 14.98 -5.76
C ILE A 23 -21.83 13.96 -4.94
N LEU A 24 -20.50 14.01 -5.03
CA LEU A 24 -19.60 13.17 -4.24
C LEU A 24 -19.87 13.30 -2.74
N VAL A 25 -19.99 14.52 -2.22
CA VAL A 25 -20.28 14.73 -0.79
C VAL A 25 -21.68 14.24 -0.43
N ALA A 26 -22.66 14.38 -1.33
CA ALA A 26 -24.04 14.00 -1.07
C ALA A 26 -24.28 12.48 -1.08
N VAL A 27 -23.71 11.75 -2.04
CA VAL A 27 -24.01 10.31 -2.26
C VAL A 27 -22.78 9.44 -2.47
N GLY A 28 -21.57 10.00 -2.38
CA GLY A 28 -20.34 9.31 -2.73
C GLY A 28 -20.02 8.10 -1.86
N THR A 29 -20.41 8.11 -0.58
CA THR A 29 -20.22 6.98 0.34
C THR A 29 -20.98 5.74 -0.13
N ASP A 30 -22.23 5.90 -0.58
CA ASP A 30 -23.05 4.78 -1.05
C ASP A 30 -22.49 4.16 -2.32
N PHE A 31 -22.13 5.01 -3.29
CA PHE A 31 -21.53 4.55 -4.55
C PHE A 31 -20.13 3.99 -4.37
N SER A 32 -19.35 4.49 -3.40
CA SER A 32 -18.07 3.90 -3.02
C SER A 32 -18.24 2.52 -2.39
N ASN A 33 -19.28 2.32 -1.58
CA ASN A 33 -19.60 1.00 -1.02
C ASN A 33 -20.02 0.01 -2.12
N VAL A 34 -20.83 0.46 -3.08
CA VAL A 34 -21.20 -0.33 -4.26
C VAL A 34 -19.97 -0.72 -5.06
N LEU A 35 -19.09 0.25 -5.37
CA LEU A 35 -17.84 0.00 -6.07
C LEU A 35 -16.99 -1.03 -5.33
N LEU A 36 -16.78 -0.86 -4.02
CA LEU A 36 -15.95 -1.75 -3.23
C LEU A 36 -16.51 -3.17 -3.21
N LYS A 37 -17.77 -3.34 -2.79
CA LYS A 37 -18.36 -4.66 -2.52
C LYS A 37 -18.73 -5.42 -3.78
N LEU A 38 -19.30 -4.74 -4.77
CA LEU A 38 -19.83 -5.41 -5.97
C LEU A 38 -18.83 -5.49 -7.10
N VAL A 39 -17.82 -4.60 -7.13
CA VAL A 39 -16.84 -4.56 -8.23
C VAL A 39 -15.46 -4.96 -7.76
N LEU A 40 -14.87 -4.19 -6.83
CA LEU A 40 -13.46 -4.34 -6.47
C LEU A 40 -13.19 -5.61 -5.66
N GLN A 41 -14.14 -6.12 -4.88
CA GLN A 41 -13.95 -7.39 -4.17
C GLN A 41 -14.25 -8.62 -5.03
N VAL A 42 -14.78 -8.45 -6.24
CA VAL A 42 -15.11 -9.55 -7.15
C VAL A 42 -14.07 -9.61 -8.27
N ARG A 43 -13.10 -10.51 -8.13
CA ARG A 43 -11.91 -10.59 -9.00
C ARG A 43 -12.22 -10.73 -10.50
N GLN A 44 -13.32 -11.37 -10.86
CA GLN A 44 -13.73 -11.51 -12.27
C GLN A 44 -13.88 -10.15 -12.98
N TYR A 45 -14.38 -9.13 -12.27
CA TYR A 45 -14.62 -7.81 -12.86
C TYR A 45 -13.34 -7.01 -13.06
N TRP A 46 -12.22 -7.42 -12.46
CA TRP A 46 -10.95 -6.72 -12.64
C TRP A 46 -10.42 -6.82 -14.06
N LEU A 47 -10.72 -7.94 -14.72
CA LEU A 47 -10.34 -8.20 -16.11
C LEU A 47 -11.31 -7.54 -17.10
N GLU A 48 -12.55 -7.24 -16.67
CA GLU A 48 -13.56 -6.58 -17.50
C GLU A 48 -13.41 -5.05 -17.49
N LEU A 49 -12.78 -4.47 -16.45
CA LEU A 49 -12.56 -3.04 -16.33
C LEU A 49 -11.55 -2.53 -17.36
N GLN A 50 -11.94 -1.46 -18.07
CA GLN A 50 -11.04 -0.87 -19.05
C GLN A 50 -9.84 -0.21 -18.37
N PRO A 51 -8.65 -0.26 -18.98
CA PRO A 51 -7.42 0.31 -18.39
C PRO A 51 -7.56 1.80 -18.02
N GLY A 52 -8.26 2.54 -18.88
CA GLY A 52 -8.54 3.96 -18.66
C GLY A 52 -9.47 4.21 -17.47
N GLN A 53 -10.49 3.36 -17.27
CA GLN A 53 -11.40 3.45 -16.13
C GLN A 53 -10.67 3.13 -14.82
N TRP A 54 -9.86 2.07 -14.81
CA TRP A 54 -9.06 1.69 -13.65
C TRP A 54 -8.12 2.82 -13.20
N LYS A 55 -7.38 3.41 -14.16
CA LYS A 55 -6.52 4.57 -13.91
C LYS A 55 -7.30 5.75 -13.33
N GLN A 56 -8.46 6.07 -13.90
CA GLN A 56 -9.30 7.18 -13.43
C GLN A 56 -9.76 6.95 -12.00
N LEU A 57 -10.27 5.75 -11.67
CA LEU A 57 -10.67 5.39 -10.31
C LEU A 57 -9.52 5.58 -9.33
N LEU A 58 -8.34 4.98 -9.62
CA LEU A 58 -7.17 5.13 -8.76
C LEU A 58 -6.84 6.61 -8.54
N PHE A 59 -6.79 7.40 -9.61
CA PHE A 59 -6.36 8.80 -9.49
C PHE A 59 -7.38 9.68 -8.76
N LEU A 60 -8.67 9.40 -8.92
CA LEU A 60 -9.73 10.09 -8.19
C LEU A 60 -9.70 9.73 -6.71
N TYR A 61 -9.58 8.45 -6.34
CA TYR A 61 -9.51 8.06 -4.93
C TYR A 61 -8.25 8.54 -4.23
N LEU A 62 -7.09 8.59 -4.91
CA LEU A 62 -5.88 9.20 -4.35
C LEU A 62 -6.10 10.69 -4.03
N LYS A 63 -6.85 11.40 -4.88
CA LYS A 63 -7.21 12.81 -4.67
C LYS A 63 -8.21 12.96 -3.53
N ILE A 64 -9.29 12.16 -3.56
CA ILE A 64 -10.36 12.16 -2.55
C ILE A 64 -9.80 11.91 -1.15
N TYR A 65 -8.81 11.02 -1.01
CA TYR A 65 -8.15 10.76 0.26
C TYR A 65 -7.59 12.03 0.90
N PHE A 66 -6.84 12.84 0.14
CA PHE A 66 -6.24 14.07 0.67
C PHE A 66 -7.23 15.24 0.80
N GLU A 67 -8.27 15.28 -0.05
CA GLU A 67 -9.34 16.28 0.09
C GLU A 67 -10.32 15.95 1.22
N GLN A 68 -10.18 14.78 1.85
CA GLN A 68 -11.01 14.30 2.96
C GLN A 68 -12.51 14.39 2.65
N LEU A 69 -12.90 14.13 1.40
CA LEU A 69 -14.28 14.28 0.94
C LEU A 69 -15.18 13.10 1.32
N LEU A 70 -14.59 11.97 1.69
CA LEU A 70 -15.28 10.75 2.12
C LEU A 70 -14.61 10.19 3.37
N ASP A 71 -15.30 9.26 4.03
CA ASP A 71 -14.73 8.52 5.16
C ASP A 71 -13.39 7.86 4.76
N PRO A 72 -12.29 8.16 5.46
CA PRO A 72 -10.98 7.64 5.09
C PRO A 72 -10.89 6.11 5.15
N VAL A 73 -11.73 5.43 5.94
CA VAL A 73 -11.77 3.96 6.02
C VAL A 73 -12.26 3.34 4.72
N ILE A 74 -13.32 3.89 4.12
CA ILE A 74 -13.79 3.36 2.83
C ILE A 74 -12.80 3.68 1.72
N VAL A 75 -12.21 4.88 1.74
CA VAL A 75 -11.24 5.31 0.74
C VAL A 75 -9.97 4.45 0.80
N SER A 76 -9.46 4.15 2.00
CA SER A 76 -8.25 3.32 2.17
C SER A 76 -8.47 1.89 1.66
N ARG A 77 -9.63 1.29 1.94
CA ARG A 77 -9.98 -0.05 1.45
C ARG A 77 -10.13 -0.09 -0.07
N ILE A 78 -10.73 0.95 -0.66
CA ILE A 78 -10.82 1.05 -2.13
C ILE A 78 -9.44 1.23 -2.75
N LEU A 79 -8.58 2.08 -2.17
CA LEU A 79 -7.22 2.27 -2.64
C LEU A 79 -6.41 0.97 -2.56
N GLN A 80 -6.61 0.16 -1.53
CA GLN A 80 -5.98 -1.16 -1.42
C GLN A 80 -6.33 -2.08 -2.58
N GLU A 81 -7.61 -2.20 -2.94
CA GLU A 81 -8.03 -3.01 -4.08
C GLU A 81 -7.55 -2.42 -5.41
N LEU A 82 -7.62 -1.09 -5.58
CA LEU A 82 -7.18 -0.41 -6.80
C LEU A 82 -5.68 -0.53 -7.04
N ILE A 83 -4.85 -0.44 -5.99
CA ILE A 83 -3.40 -0.65 -6.08
C ILE A 83 -3.11 -2.13 -6.38
N SER A 84 -3.77 -3.05 -5.67
CA SER A 84 -3.63 -4.49 -5.91
C SER A 84 -3.97 -4.89 -7.34
N GLY A 85 -5.05 -4.35 -7.91
CA GLY A 85 -5.41 -4.64 -9.30
C GLY A 85 -4.59 -3.89 -10.32
N SER A 86 -4.03 -2.72 -9.98
CA SER A 86 -3.03 -2.06 -10.85
C SER A 86 -1.78 -2.92 -11.03
N ILE A 87 -1.36 -3.61 -9.97
CA ILE A 87 -0.28 -4.59 -10.00
C ILE A 87 -0.65 -5.77 -10.90
N LEU A 88 -1.82 -6.38 -10.69
CA LEU A 88 -2.28 -7.53 -11.49
C LEU A 88 -2.41 -7.20 -12.98
N GLN A 89 -2.86 -5.99 -13.31
CA GLN A 89 -2.99 -5.53 -14.69
C GLN A 89 -1.67 -5.06 -15.32
N GLY A 90 -0.56 -5.05 -14.57
CA GLY A 90 0.74 -4.54 -15.05
C GLY A 90 0.74 -3.04 -15.35
N ARG A 91 -0.12 -2.25 -14.71
CA ARG A 91 -0.31 -0.80 -14.98
C ARG A 91 -0.17 0.04 -13.73
N LEU A 92 0.97 -0.06 -13.08
CA LEU A 92 1.29 0.69 -11.88
C LEU A 92 1.85 2.09 -12.19
N TYR A 93 1.77 3.01 -11.23
CA TYR A 93 2.31 4.36 -11.35
C TYR A 93 3.31 4.66 -10.21
N PRO A 94 4.53 4.08 -10.23
CA PRO A 94 5.42 4.06 -9.06
C PRO A 94 5.72 5.44 -8.49
N ARG A 95 6.12 6.42 -9.32
CA ARG A 95 6.41 7.79 -8.85
C ARG A 95 5.24 8.42 -8.11
N LYS A 96 4.01 8.22 -8.61
CA LYS A 96 2.81 8.78 -8.00
C LYS A 96 2.46 8.07 -6.69
N LEU A 97 2.63 6.75 -6.64
CA LEU A 97 2.35 5.95 -5.45
C LEU A 97 3.39 6.17 -4.34
N PHE A 98 4.68 6.27 -4.67
CA PHE A 98 5.72 6.69 -3.71
C PHE A 98 5.38 8.06 -3.11
N SER A 99 5.04 9.04 -3.95
CA SER A 99 4.65 10.38 -3.46
C SER A 99 3.37 10.35 -2.61
N PHE A 100 2.39 9.52 -3.00
CA PHE A 100 1.17 9.32 -2.22
C PHE A 100 1.49 8.76 -0.85
N PHE A 101 2.17 7.61 -0.77
CA PHE A 101 2.48 6.96 0.49
C PHE A 101 3.34 7.83 1.39
N ASN A 102 4.35 8.54 0.86
CA ASN A 102 5.11 9.49 1.67
C ASN A 102 4.21 10.49 2.40
N LYS A 103 3.28 11.12 1.68
CA LYS A 103 2.32 12.05 2.28
C LYS A 103 1.37 11.39 3.28
N VAL A 104 0.91 10.17 3.01
CA VAL A 104 0.05 9.42 3.95
C VAL A 104 0.80 9.16 5.27
N PHE A 105 2.06 8.70 5.18
CA PHE A 105 2.82 8.33 6.35
C PHE A 105 3.46 9.53 7.07
N GLU A 106 3.56 10.69 6.43
CA GLU A 106 3.87 11.97 7.11
C GLU A 106 2.81 12.33 8.17
N SER A 107 1.53 12.09 7.88
CA SER A 107 0.40 12.35 8.80
C SER A 107 -0.06 11.10 9.56
N ILE A 108 0.79 10.07 9.71
CA ILE A 108 0.41 8.75 10.24
C ILE A 108 -0.23 8.80 11.64
N ARG A 109 0.16 9.80 12.44
CA ARG A 109 -0.27 9.98 13.85
C ARG A 109 -1.75 10.34 13.96
N GLU A 110 -2.33 10.86 12.90
CA GLU A 110 -3.72 11.30 12.84
C GLU A 110 -4.65 10.20 12.30
N LEU A 111 -4.09 9.10 11.81
CA LEU A 111 -4.85 8.03 11.17
C LEU A 111 -5.35 7.01 12.20
N ASN A 112 -6.57 6.51 12.00
CA ASN A 112 -7.08 5.39 12.78
C ASN A 112 -6.48 4.05 12.31
N SER A 113 -6.55 3.03 13.16
CA SER A 113 -5.94 1.71 12.90
C SER A 113 -6.41 1.05 11.60
N SER A 114 -7.69 1.16 11.25
CA SER A 114 -8.24 0.55 10.03
C SER A 114 -7.69 1.19 8.75
N VAL A 115 -7.48 2.51 8.77
CA VAL A 115 -6.83 3.24 7.67
C VAL A 115 -5.36 2.84 7.59
N ILE A 116 -4.65 2.82 8.72
CA ILE A 116 -3.24 2.43 8.78
C ILE A 116 -3.04 1.02 8.22
N GLU A 117 -3.86 0.06 8.67
CA GLU A 117 -3.82 -1.32 8.20
C GLU A 117 -3.98 -1.41 6.68
N SER A 118 -5.05 -0.80 6.13
CA SER A 118 -5.30 -0.80 4.69
C SER A 118 -4.13 -0.21 3.90
N MET A 119 -3.54 0.88 4.41
CA MET A 119 -2.43 1.57 3.77
C MET A 119 -1.12 0.78 3.83
N LEU A 120 -0.83 0.12 4.95
CA LEU A 120 0.35 -0.75 5.08
C LEU A 120 0.26 -1.98 4.19
N ILE A 121 -0.90 -2.64 4.11
CA ILE A 121 -1.09 -3.79 3.19
C ILE A 121 -0.85 -3.33 1.75
N SER A 122 -1.43 -2.20 1.37
CA SER A 122 -1.26 -1.61 0.03
C SER A 122 0.19 -1.24 -0.24
N LEU A 123 0.89 -0.70 0.76
CA LEU A 123 2.29 -0.31 0.67
C LEU A 123 3.18 -1.54 0.45
N ASN A 124 2.99 -2.60 1.23
CA ASN A 124 3.77 -3.83 1.11
C ASN A 124 3.62 -4.48 -0.27
N LEU A 125 2.39 -4.58 -0.77
CA LEU A 125 2.13 -5.08 -2.13
C LEU A 125 2.80 -4.21 -3.19
N PHE A 126 2.68 -2.89 -3.06
CA PHE A 126 3.33 -1.93 -3.94
C PHE A 126 4.85 -2.09 -3.94
N CYS A 127 5.47 -2.06 -2.76
CA CYS A 127 6.92 -2.16 -2.56
C CYS A 127 7.48 -3.48 -3.09
N LEU A 128 6.83 -4.60 -2.79
CA LEU A 128 7.22 -5.92 -3.30
C LEU A 128 7.23 -5.94 -4.83
N HIS A 129 6.20 -5.37 -5.47
CA HIS A 129 6.11 -5.36 -6.92
C HIS A 129 7.16 -4.45 -7.58
N VAL A 130 7.45 -3.28 -7.01
CA VAL A 130 8.41 -2.34 -7.61
C VAL A 130 9.86 -2.62 -7.24
N ALA A 131 10.14 -3.45 -6.22
CA ALA A 131 11.49 -3.70 -5.74
C ALA A 131 12.51 -4.08 -6.85
N PRO A 132 12.19 -4.99 -7.81
CA PRO A 132 13.15 -5.37 -8.85
C PRO A 132 13.55 -4.20 -9.77
N SER A 133 12.62 -3.30 -10.05
CA SER A 133 12.79 -2.23 -11.05
C SER A 133 13.06 -0.86 -10.44
N CYS A 134 12.81 -0.69 -9.15
CA CYS A 134 12.86 0.59 -8.44
C CYS A 134 13.63 0.50 -7.12
N ARG A 135 14.54 -0.48 -6.96
CA ARG A 135 15.29 -0.73 -5.72
C ARG A 135 15.87 0.53 -5.07
N VAL A 136 16.55 1.36 -5.84
CA VAL A 136 17.15 2.63 -5.35
C VAL A 136 16.10 3.59 -4.81
N GLN A 137 14.98 3.74 -5.52
CA GLN A 137 13.87 4.59 -5.08
C GLN A 137 13.20 4.01 -3.83
N LEU A 138 13.05 2.68 -3.77
CA LEU A 138 12.50 1.98 -2.62
C LEU A 138 13.37 2.15 -1.37
N CYS A 139 14.70 2.06 -1.49
CA CYS A 139 15.63 2.29 -0.38
C CYS A 139 15.50 3.72 0.16
N HIS A 140 15.57 4.72 -0.73
CA HIS A 140 15.39 6.12 -0.35
C HIS A 140 14.02 6.37 0.30
N PHE A 141 12.96 5.81 -0.28
CA PHE A 141 11.61 5.89 0.27
C PHE A 141 11.50 5.25 1.65
N GLY A 142 12.02 4.03 1.82
CA GLY A 142 12.04 3.33 3.12
C GLY A 142 12.75 4.12 4.21
N GLU A 143 13.91 4.70 3.89
CA GLU A 143 14.63 5.59 4.81
C GLU A 143 13.81 6.84 5.19
N SER A 144 13.07 7.42 4.24
CA SER A 144 12.24 8.61 4.49
C SER A 144 11.07 8.35 5.47
N LEU A 145 10.58 7.11 5.53
CA LEU A 145 9.46 6.74 6.39
C LEU A 145 9.85 6.37 7.83
N ARG A 146 11.14 6.39 8.17
CA ARG A 146 11.67 5.94 9.47
C ARG A 146 10.84 6.39 10.68
N ASN A 147 10.58 7.68 10.81
CA ASN A 147 9.90 8.24 11.98
C ASN A 147 8.47 7.71 12.11
N SER A 148 7.79 7.50 10.99
CA SER A 148 6.44 6.96 10.93
C SER A 148 6.41 5.50 11.38
N PHE A 149 7.40 4.69 10.94
CA PHE A 149 7.52 3.30 11.36
C PHE A 149 7.86 3.14 12.84
N ILE A 150 8.78 3.96 13.38
CA ILE A 150 9.10 3.97 14.81
C ILE A 150 7.85 4.30 15.62
N TYR A 151 7.11 5.34 15.21
CA TYR A 151 5.88 5.72 15.88
C TYR A 151 4.86 4.58 15.89
N LEU A 152 4.58 3.99 14.72
CA LEU A 152 3.63 2.88 14.60
C LEU A 152 4.03 1.68 15.44
N TRP A 153 5.32 1.32 15.46
CA TRP A 153 5.79 0.21 16.29
C TRP A 153 5.56 0.46 17.78
N SER A 154 5.94 1.63 18.27
CA SER A 154 5.86 1.96 19.69
C SER A 154 4.44 2.20 20.20
N HIS A 155 3.50 2.56 19.32
CA HIS A 155 2.15 2.99 19.73
C HIS A 155 1.01 2.11 19.22
N SER A 156 1.26 1.21 18.26
CA SER A 156 0.22 0.30 17.78
C SER A 156 0.21 -1.01 18.57
N ASN A 157 -0.96 -1.30 19.16
CA ASN A 157 -1.28 -2.61 19.73
C ASN A 157 -2.07 -3.49 18.75
N HIS A 158 -2.28 -3.04 17.51
CA HIS A 158 -3.03 -3.80 16.52
C HIS A 158 -2.12 -4.85 15.88
N GLU A 159 -2.42 -6.12 16.09
CA GLU A 159 -1.61 -7.26 15.62
C GLU A 159 -1.34 -7.19 14.11
N LYS A 160 -2.39 -6.96 13.31
CA LYS A 160 -2.25 -6.86 11.86
C LYS A 160 -1.32 -5.72 11.43
N ILE A 161 -1.34 -4.59 12.13
CA ILE A 161 -0.40 -3.49 11.83
C ILE A 161 1.02 -3.95 12.10
N ARG A 162 1.27 -4.65 13.22
CA ARG A 162 2.62 -5.17 13.54
C ARG A 162 3.12 -6.15 12.49
N GLU A 163 2.29 -7.09 12.05
CA GLU A 163 2.64 -8.02 10.97
C GLU A 163 3.06 -7.28 9.70
N GLU A 164 2.29 -6.29 9.27
CA GLU A 164 2.58 -5.53 8.06
C GLU A 164 3.83 -4.64 8.21
N LEU A 165 4.11 -4.11 9.41
CA LEU A 165 5.37 -3.42 9.68
C LEU A 165 6.55 -4.38 9.52
N ILE A 166 6.48 -5.59 10.09
CA ILE A 166 7.53 -6.61 9.98
C ILE A 166 7.77 -6.94 8.50
N LEU A 167 6.71 -7.19 7.74
CA LEU A 167 6.79 -7.47 6.30
C LEU A 167 7.48 -6.32 5.54
N PHE A 168 7.13 -5.07 5.84
CA PHE A 168 7.77 -3.91 5.23
C PHE A 168 9.26 -3.85 5.55
N LEU A 169 9.65 -4.06 6.81
CA LEU A 169 11.04 -4.02 7.24
C LEU A 169 11.88 -5.12 6.56
N HIS A 170 11.31 -6.31 6.36
CA HIS A 170 11.96 -7.36 5.57
C HIS A 170 12.17 -6.95 4.12
N LEU A 171 11.17 -6.34 3.48
CA LEU A 171 11.28 -5.87 2.10
C LEU A 171 12.39 -4.84 1.98
N LEU A 172 12.47 -3.88 2.92
CA LEU A 172 13.56 -2.92 2.97
C LEU A 172 14.91 -3.61 3.16
N LEU A 173 15.02 -4.53 4.11
CA LEU A 173 16.27 -5.26 4.35
C LEU A 173 16.77 -5.95 3.09
N ARG A 174 15.89 -6.66 2.36
CA ARG A 174 16.24 -7.32 1.09
C ARG A 174 16.57 -6.33 -0.03
N ALA A 175 15.94 -5.15 -0.05
CA ALA A 175 16.25 -4.12 -1.03
C ALA A 175 17.62 -3.46 -0.79
N HIS A 176 17.96 -3.21 0.47
CA HIS A 176 19.25 -2.66 0.88
C HIS A 176 20.38 -3.69 0.76
N HIS A 177 20.10 -4.94 1.13
CA HIS A 177 21.06 -6.05 1.22
C HIS A 177 20.57 -7.26 0.40
N PRO A 178 20.60 -7.18 -0.95
CA PRO A 178 20.18 -8.29 -1.79
C PRO A 178 21.03 -9.53 -1.50
N CYS A 179 20.40 -10.71 -1.45
CA CYS A 179 21.07 -11.97 -1.08
C CYS A 179 21.80 -11.95 0.29
N GLY A 180 21.49 -11.01 1.18
CA GLY A 180 22.11 -10.92 2.50
C GLY A 180 23.56 -10.41 2.50
N VAL A 181 23.96 -9.71 1.44
CA VAL A 181 25.29 -9.10 1.37
C VAL A 181 25.50 -8.05 2.47
N SER A 182 26.75 -7.81 2.87
CA SER A 182 27.07 -6.81 3.90
C SER A 182 27.16 -5.39 3.30
N ASP A 183 27.09 -4.36 4.15
CA ASP A 183 27.21 -2.93 3.75
C ASP A 183 28.43 -2.62 2.85
N GLN A 184 29.51 -3.41 2.93
CA GLN A 184 30.75 -3.19 2.18
C GLN A 184 30.86 -4.04 0.90
N THR A 185 29.86 -4.88 0.65
CA THR A 185 29.85 -5.82 -0.47
C THR A 185 29.15 -5.19 -1.67
N GLU A 186 29.64 -5.50 -2.87
CA GLU A 186 29.01 -5.10 -4.13
C GLU A 186 27.53 -5.53 -4.17
N GLY A 187 26.65 -4.61 -4.58
CA GLY A 187 25.21 -4.83 -4.61
C GLY A 187 24.44 -4.28 -3.40
N ALA A 188 25.11 -4.07 -2.25
CA ALA A 188 24.51 -3.37 -1.12
C ALA A 188 24.24 -1.89 -1.48
N TYR A 189 23.11 -1.34 -1.03
CA TYR A 189 22.77 0.06 -1.30
C TYR A 189 21.97 0.67 -0.16
N ALA A 190 22.38 1.85 0.28
CA ALA A 190 21.54 2.76 1.07
C ALA A 190 21.66 4.15 0.44
N TYR A 191 20.58 4.93 0.49
CA TYR A 191 20.62 6.32 0.08
C TYR A 191 21.44 7.15 1.08
N ASN A 192 21.29 6.87 2.37
CA ASN A 192 22.16 7.35 3.43
C ASN A 192 22.49 6.20 4.40
N TRP A 193 23.74 5.72 4.37
CA TRP A 193 24.21 4.61 5.21
C TRP A 193 24.13 4.89 6.71
N GLU A 194 24.41 6.11 7.16
CA GLU A 194 24.28 6.47 8.58
C GLU A 194 22.82 6.39 9.01
N HIS A 195 21.92 6.90 8.16
CA HIS A 195 20.49 6.85 8.41
C HIS A 195 19.96 5.41 8.43
N TRP A 196 20.32 4.63 7.40
CA TRP A 196 19.93 3.23 7.28
C TRP A 196 20.44 2.40 8.45
N LYS A 197 21.67 2.61 8.95
CA LYS A 197 22.18 1.88 10.11
C LYS A 197 21.33 2.10 11.36
N VAL A 198 20.82 3.30 11.58
CA VAL A 198 19.92 3.55 12.70
C VAL A 198 18.56 2.89 12.48
N CYS A 199 18.01 2.97 11.26
CA CYS A 199 16.81 2.20 10.90
C CYS A 199 17.02 0.71 11.16
N PHE A 200 18.15 0.15 10.73
CA PHE A 200 18.50 -1.25 10.85
C PHE A 200 18.66 -1.69 12.30
N ILE A 201 19.29 -0.89 13.17
CA ILE A 201 19.39 -1.18 14.61
C ILE A 201 18.01 -1.28 15.23
N ILE A 202 17.12 -0.33 14.91
CA ILE A 202 15.73 -0.37 15.35
C ILE A 202 15.07 -1.63 14.79
N CYS A 203 15.08 -1.84 13.48
CA CYS A 203 14.52 -3.04 12.85
C CYS A 203 15.02 -4.34 13.48
N ARG A 204 16.30 -4.40 13.86
CA ARG A 204 16.92 -5.55 14.51
C ARG A 204 16.44 -5.75 15.93
N SER A 205 16.26 -4.69 16.73
CA SER A 205 15.62 -4.83 18.05
C SER A 205 14.17 -5.27 17.91
N LEU A 206 13.44 -4.70 16.94
CA LEU A 206 12.05 -5.11 16.62
C LEU A 206 11.97 -6.57 16.16
N TRP A 207 12.96 -7.02 15.37
CA TRP A 207 13.08 -8.38 14.86
C TRP A 207 13.30 -9.39 15.98
N PHE A 208 14.19 -9.10 16.93
CA PHE A 208 14.43 -10.02 18.05
C PHE A 208 13.26 -10.09 19.03
N GLU A 209 12.51 -9.00 19.20
CA GLU A 209 11.24 -9.01 19.96
C GLU A 209 10.15 -9.87 19.30
N THR A 210 10.24 -10.12 17.98
CA THR A 210 9.23 -10.85 17.20
C THR A 210 9.68 -12.21 16.66
N ALA A 211 10.96 -12.56 16.78
CA ALA A 211 11.48 -13.88 16.39
C ALA A 211 10.86 -15.03 17.20
N GLU A 212 10.30 -14.78 18.39
CA GLU A 212 9.47 -15.74 19.12
C GLU A 212 8.07 -15.93 18.51
N VAL A 213 7.57 -14.95 17.73
CA VAL A 213 6.22 -14.93 17.13
C VAL A 213 6.22 -15.43 15.67
N VAL A 214 7.29 -15.15 14.90
CA VAL A 214 7.37 -15.44 13.45
C VAL A 214 7.56 -16.93 13.12
N ASN A 215 7.91 -17.78 14.09
CA ASN A 215 8.03 -19.23 13.87
C ASN A 215 6.70 -19.96 13.63
N CYS A 216 5.54 -19.30 13.78
CA CYS A 216 4.24 -19.97 13.73
C CYS A 216 3.42 -19.78 12.43
N SER A 217 3.76 -18.88 11.49
CA SER A 217 2.73 -18.49 10.50
C SER A 217 3.15 -18.06 9.09
N LEU A 218 4.42 -18.14 8.66
CA LEU A 218 4.77 -17.70 7.29
C LEU A 218 5.40 -18.79 6.41
N ASN A 219 4.54 -19.41 5.59
CA ASN A 219 4.93 -20.19 4.41
C ASN A 219 5.47 -19.25 3.32
N PHE A 220 6.77 -18.96 3.36
CA PHE A 220 7.48 -18.01 2.48
C PHE A 220 7.81 -18.53 1.05
N HIS A 221 7.10 -19.52 0.52
CA HIS A 221 7.40 -20.09 -0.81
C HIS A 221 6.98 -19.23 -2.02
N LEU A 222 6.52 -18.00 -1.82
CA LEU A 222 6.08 -17.11 -2.91
C LEU A 222 6.95 -15.88 -3.16
N ILE A 223 8.03 -15.68 -2.39
CA ILE A 223 8.96 -14.57 -2.62
C ILE A 223 10.21 -15.13 -3.28
N GLY A 224 10.22 -15.13 -4.61
CA GLY A 224 11.41 -15.44 -5.41
C GLY A 224 12.60 -14.54 -5.08
N PRO A 225 13.77 -14.78 -5.69
CA PRO A 225 14.90 -13.85 -5.60
C PRO A 225 14.46 -12.46 -6.09
N ILE A 226 14.80 -11.43 -5.32
CA ILE A 226 14.76 -10.02 -5.74
C ILE A 226 16.08 -9.74 -6.45
#